data_AF-A0AAU5JTU0-F1
#
_entry.id   AF-A0AAU5JTU0-F1
#
_cell.length_a   1.000
_cell.length_b   1.000
_cell.length_c   1.000
_cell.angle_alpha   90.00
_cell.angle_beta   90.00
_cell.angle_gamma   90.00
#
_symmetry.space_group_name_H-M   'P 1'
#
loop_
_entity.id
_entity.type
_entity.pdbx_description
1 polymer ?
#
loop_
_entity_poly.entity_id
_entity_poly.type
_entity_poly.pdbx_seq_one_letter_code
_entity_poly.pdbx_strand_id
1 'polypeptide(L)'
;MSKQKAEEWAEHWTSSMARTAEAEVVASTRQANFSNCLGKGGESASDGRFTLRYNLRAKLPRDRQAAGIRAIKDELEKQGFEIQGYRSDPAKDPVNLVDARQPEQRFAVSAEDLDDQLIVLVVSTPCLLPPDVEQQEF
;
A
#
# COMPACT_ATOMS: atom_id res chain seq x y z
N MET A 1 7.47 -9.61 -12.82
CA MET A 1 8.05 -8.35 -12.30
C MET A 1 9.19 -8.70 -11.35
N SER A 2 10.36 -8.06 -11.44
CA SER A 2 11.45 -8.30 -10.48
C SER A 2 11.18 -7.62 -9.13
N LYS A 3 11.86 -8.04 -8.06
CA LYS A 3 11.73 -7.43 -6.72
C LYS A 3 12.06 -5.93 -6.73
N GLN A 4 13.16 -5.56 -7.38
CA GLN A 4 13.56 -4.16 -7.54
C GLN A 4 12.47 -3.34 -8.25
N LYS A 5 11.95 -3.84 -9.37
CA LYS A 5 10.90 -3.14 -10.12
C LYS A 5 9.60 -3.02 -9.31
N ALA A 6 9.28 -4.03 -8.50
CA ALA A 6 8.13 -3.99 -7.60
C ALA A 6 8.30 -2.94 -6.50
N GLU A 7 9.49 -2.82 -5.94
CA GLU A 7 9.83 -1.80 -4.93
C GLU A 7 9.75 -0.38 -5.49
N GLU A 8 10.39 -0.12 -6.63
CA GLU A 8 10.34 1.20 -7.30
C GLU A 8 8.89 1.59 -7.65
N TRP A 9 8.09 0.64 -8.12
CA TRP A 9 6.67 0.84 -8.42
C TRP A 9 5.85 1.13 -7.15
N ALA A 10 6.12 0.43 -6.04
CA ALA A 10 5.43 0.64 -4.77
C ALA A 10 5.83 1.98 -4.11
N GLU A 11 7.10 2.38 -4.23
CA GLU A 11 7.56 3.70 -3.82
C GLU A 11 6.85 4.81 -4.62
N HIS A 12 6.67 4.63 -5.92
CA HIS A 12 5.94 5.59 -6.75
C HIS A 12 4.51 5.80 -6.24
N TRP A 13 3.79 4.71 -5.93
CA TRP A 13 2.43 4.77 -5.41
C TRP A 13 2.34 5.44 -4.03
N THR A 14 3.16 5.02 -3.08
CA THR A 14 3.18 5.63 -1.74
C THR A 14 3.57 7.11 -1.80
N SER A 15 4.54 7.48 -2.65
CA SER A 15 4.89 8.89 -2.88
C SER A 15 3.76 9.68 -3.54
N SER A 16 2.96 9.05 -4.41
CA SER A 16 1.78 9.68 -5.01
C SER A 16 0.72 9.97 -3.96
N MET A 17 0.40 8.99 -3.10
CA MET A 17 -0.55 9.18 -1.99
C MET A 17 -0.08 10.28 -1.03
N ALA A 18 1.22 10.34 -0.70
CA ALA A 18 1.77 11.40 0.13
C ALA A 18 1.56 12.79 -0.50
N ARG A 19 1.82 12.94 -1.80
CA ARG A 19 1.58 14.20 -2.52
C ARG A 19 0.10 14.58 -2.53
N THR A 20 -0.80 13.62 -2.75
CA THR A 20 -2.26 13.85 -2.72
C THR A 20 -2.73 14.35 -1.36
N ALA A 21 -2.15 13.85 -0.27
CA ALA A 21 -2.43 14.32 1.10
C ALA A 21 -1.66 15.59 1.50
N GLU A 22 -0.83 16.14 0.61
CA GLU A 22 0.11 17.23 0.92
C GLU A 22 1.03 16.93 2.12
N ALA A 23 1.41 15.67 2.28
CA ALA A 23 2.23 15.17 3.37
C ALA A 23 3.72 15.10 2.98
N GLU A 24 4.62 15.36 3.94
CA GLU A 24 6.07 15.31 3.72
C GLU A 24 6.59 13.88 3.95
N VAL A 25 7.15 13.24 2.92
CA VAL A 25 7.71 11.89 3.04
C VAL A 25 8.88 11.83 4.02
N VAL A 26 8.85 10.87 4.95
CA VAL A 26 9.97 10.57 5.85
C VAL A 26 10.84 9.49 5.20
N ALA A 27 11.82 9.94 4.42
CA ALA A 27 12.66 9.11 3.55
C ALA A 27 13.30 7.87 4.23
N SER A 28 13.67 7.97 5.51
CA SER A 28 14.30 6.91 6.29
C SER A 28 13.35 5.77 6.71
N THR A 29 12.04 5.94 6.49
CA THR A 29 11.01 4.98 6.90
C THR A 29 10.57 4.03 5.78
N ARG A 30 11.16 4.17 4.59
CA ARG A 30 10.94 3.26 3.47
C ARG A 30 11.29 1.84 3.87
N GLN A 31 10.34 0.93 3.68
CA GLN A 31 10.55 -0.47 4.00
C GLN A 31 9.84 -1.38 2.99
N ALA A 32 10.64 -2.15 2.25
CA ALA A 32 10.15 -3.22 1.38
C ALA A 32 10.24 -4.56 2.10
N ASN A 33 9.08 -5.16 2.39
CA ASN A 33 9.01 -6.50 2.96
C ASN A 33 8.57 -7.48 1.89
N PHE A 34 9.48 -8.37 1.49
CA PHE A 34 9.19 -9.44 0.54
C PHE A 34 8.84 -10.73 1.26
N SER A 35 7.88 -11.48 0.75
CA SER A 35 7.52 -12.80 1.28
C SER A 35 7.22 -13.75 0.13
N ASN A 36 7.33 -15.06 0.40
CA ASN A 36 6.93 -16.06 -0.59
C ASN A 36 5.41 -16.03 -0.77
N CYS A 37 4.94 -16.32 -1.97
CA CYS A 37 3.52 -16.54 -2.16
C CYS A 37 3.12 -17.91 -1.60
N LEU A 38 2.07 -17.91 -0.78
CA LEU A 38 1.50 -19.13 -0.23
C LEU A 38 0.25 -19.50 -1.02
N GLY A 39 0.14 -20.78 -1.37
CA GLY A 39 -1.08 -21.37 -1.90
C GLY A 39 -2.11 -21.64 -0.79
N LYS A 40 -3.24 -22.25 -1.13
CA LYS A 40 -4.40 -22.37 -0.22
C LYS A 40 -4.11 -23.24 1.00
N GLY A 41 -3.20 -24.21 0.89
CA GLY A 41 -2.78 -25.09 1.98
C GLY A 41 -1.52 -24.62 2.71
N GLY A 42 -0.99 -23.44 2.40
CA GLY A 42 0.28 -22.93 2.95
C GLY A 42 1.52 -23.40 2.20
N GLU A 43 1.37 -24.09 1.08
CA GLU A 43 2.44 -24.47 0.18
C GLU A 43 3.11 -23.24 -0.44
N SER A 44 4.44 -23.25 -0.56
CA SER A 44 5.22 -22.24 -1.27
C SER A 44 5.81 -22.85 -2.53
N ALA A 45 5.58 -22.21 -3.67
CA ALA A 45 6.26 -22.58 -4.92
C ALA A 45 7.77 -22.27 -4.82
N SER A 46 8.56 -23.03 -5.58
CA SER A 46 10.02 -22.83 -5.68
C SER A 46 10.43 -21.94 -6.85
N ASP A 47 9.46 -21.48 -7.64
CA ASP A 47 9.63 -20.64 -8.84
C ASP A 47 9.94 -19.15 -8.52
N GLY A 48 10.29 -18.84 -7.28
CA GLY A 48 10.71 -17.50 -6.87
C GLY A 48 9.60 -16.45 -6.85
N ARG A 49 8.33 -16.83 -7.03
CA ARG A 49 7.19 -15.92 -6.87
C ARG A 49 7.16 -15.28 -5.48
N PHE A 50 6.78 -14.01 -5.41
CA PHE A 50 6.81 -13.24 -4.18
C PHE A 50 5.63 -12.28 -4.06
N THR A 51 5.33 -11.88 -2.84
CA THR A 51 4.52 -10.70 -2.52
C THR A 51 5.44 -9.60 -1.98
N LEU A 52 5.01 -8.35 -2.13
CA LEU A 52 5.64 -7.18 -1.54
C LEU A 52 4.61 -6.44 -0.69
N ARG A 53 4.99 -6.13 0.55
CA ARG A 53 4.34 -5.11 1.38
C ARG A 53 5.33 -3.97 1.59
N TYR A 54 5.10 -2.87 0.89
CA TYR A 54 5.90 -1.65 0.98
C TYR A 54 5.24 -0.66 1.93
N ASN A 55 6.02 -0.06 2.83
CA ASN A 55 5.53 0.92 3.80
C ASN A 55 6.38 2.20 3.73
N LEU A 56 5.71 3.34 3.86
CA LEU A 56 6.32 4.66 3.92
C LEU A 56 5.55 5.51 4.92
N ARG A 57 6.25 6.25 5.78
CA ARG A 57 5.62 7.25 6.65
C ARG A 57 5.73 8.62 6.01
N ALA A 58 4.70 9.44 6.21
CA ALA A 58 4.68 10.83 5.81
C ALA A 58 4.19 11.71 6.96
N LYS A 59 4.78 12.89 7.12
CA LYS A 59 4.35 13.87 8.11
C LYS A 59 3.07 14.54 7.64
N LEU A 60 2.04 14.43 8.44
CA LEU A 60 0.76 15.08 8.29
C LEU A 60 0.20 15.37 9.69
N PRO A 61 0.26 16.65 10.15
CA PRO A 61 -0.22 17.03 11.46
C PRO A 61 -1.70 16.67 11.68
N ARG A 62 -2.07 16.36 12.93
CA ARG A 62 -3.37 15.85 13.35
C ARG A 62 -4.58 16.62 12.78
N ASP A 63 -4.51 17.94 12.75
CA ASP A 63 -5.55 18.83 12.23
C ASP A 63 -5.76 18.71 10.70
N ARG A 64 -4.77 18.16 9.97
CA ARG A 64 -4.82 17.91 8.53
C ARG A 64 -5.07 16.44 8.16
N GLN A 65 -4.96 15.50 9.09
CA GLN A 65 -5.04 14.06 8.81
C GLN A 65 -6.35 13.63 8.15
N ALA A 66 -7.50 14.06 8.70
CA ALA A 66 -8.80 13.71 8.14
C ALA A 66 -8.96 14.22 6.69
N ALA A 67 -8.52 15.46 6.43
CA ALA A 67 -8.57 16.04 5.08
C ALA A 67 -7.62 15.30 4.11
N GLY A 68 -6.41 14.96 4.54
CA GLY A 68 -5.44 14.24 3.72
C GLY A 68 -5.87 12.81 3.38
N ILE A 69 -6.38 12.05 4.36
CA ILE A 69 -6.89 10.68 4.12
C ILE A 69 -8.12 10.72 3.20
N ARG A 70 -9.00 11.72 3.36
CA ARG A 70 -10.13 11.93 2.43
C ARG A 70 -9.66 12.27 1.02
N ALA A 71 -8.64 13.12 0.87
CA ALA A 71 -8.09 13.46 -0.44
C ALA A 71 -7.49 12.23 -1.14
N ILE A 72 -6.78 11.37 -0.39
CA ILE A 72 -6.30 10.07 -0.90
C ILE A 72 -7.47 9.21 -1.37
N LYS A 73 -8.51 9.03 -0.55
CA LYS A 73 -9.71 8.26 -0.93
C LYS A 73 -10.32 8.77 -2.23
N ASP A 74 -10.59 10.06 -2.31
CA ASP A 74 -11.29 10.66 -3.45
C ASP A 74 -10.44 10.57 -4.73
N GLU A 75 -9.11 10.61 -4.62
CA GLU A 75 -8.19 10.39 -5.74
C GLU A 75 -8.11 8.93 -6.18
N LEU A 76 -8.10 7.99 -5.23
CA LEU A 76 -8.12 6.55 -5.53
C LEU A 76 -9.41 6.16 -6.28
N GLU A 77 -10.56 6.69 -5.86
CA GLU A 77 -11.85 6.49 -6.55
C GLU A 77 -11.80 7.00 -8.00
N LYS A 78 -11.22 8.19 -8.24
CA LYS A 78 -11.04 8.73 -9.61
C LYS A 78 -10.15 7.84 -10.47
N GLN A 79 -9.17 7.19 -9.85
CA GLN A 79 -8.27 6.25 -10.53
C GLN A 79 -8.87 4.84 -10.68
N GLY A 80 -10.14 4.65 -10.32
CA GLY A 80 -10.86 3.38 -10.49
C GLY A 80 -10.56 2.34 -9.43
N PHE A 81 -10.04 2.75 -8.27
CA PHE A 81 -9.93 1.84 -7.13
C PHE A 81 -11.29 1.61 -6.48
N GLU A 82 -11.48 0.40 -5.96
CA GLU A 82 -12.61 0.05 -5.11
C GLU A 82 -12.23 0.32 -3.64
N ILE A 83 -12.94 1.24 -2.99
CA ILE A 83 -12.76 1.49 -1.55
C ILE A 83 -13.34 0.30 -0.76
N GLN A 84 -12.46 -0.40 -0.04
CA GLN A 84 -12.80 -1.55 0.79
C GLN A 84 -13.14 -1.12 2.22
N GLY A 85 -12.53 -0.02 2.68
CA GLY A 85 -12.75 0.54 4.00
C GLY A 85 -12.43 2.03 4.02
N TYR A 86 -13.22 2.79 4.76
CA TYR A 86 -12.95 4.20 5.03
C TYR A 86 -13.42 4.55 6.43
N ARG A 87 -12.64 5.36 7.15
CA ARG A 87 -12.97 5.85 8.48
C ARG A 87 -12.44 7.27 8.67
N SER A 88 -13.17 8.02 9.49
CA SER A 88 -12.80 9.33 10.02
C SER A 88 -13.60 9.53 11.32
N ASP A 89 -13.28 8.74 12.35
CA ASP A 89 -14.00 8.68 13.63
C ASP A 89 -13.02 8.85 14.82
N PRO A 90 -13.05 10.00 15.51
CA PRO A 90 -12.17 10.27 16.66
C PRO A 90 -12.31 9.28 17.83
N ALA A 91 -13.38 8.49 17.90
CA ALA A 91 -13.60 7.49 18.93
C ALA A 91 -12.97 6.11 18.61
N LYS A 92 -12.25 5.99 17.48
CA LYS A 92 -11.62 4.75 17.00
C LYS A 92 -10.11 4.92 16.84
N ASP A 93 -9.43 3.79 16.79
CA ASP A 93 -8.00 3.71 16.49
C ASP A 93 -7.80 2.73 15.31
N PRO A 94 -7.16 3.14 14.20
CA PRO A 94 -6.82 4.52 13.86
C PRO A 94 -8.09 5.38 13.66
N VAL A 95 -7.94 6.70 13.80
CA VAL A 95 -9.07 7.64 13.66
C VAL A 95 -9.50 7.75 12.20
N ASN A 96 -8.53 7.87 11.31
CA ASN A 96 -8.68 8.00 9.87
C ASN A 96 -8.01 6.81 9.20
N LEU A 97 -8.71 6.20 8.27
CA LEU A 97 -8.15 5.17 7.41
C LEU A 97 -8.84 5.16 6.06
N VAL A 98 -8.12 4.73 5.04
CA VAL A 98 -8.68 4.29 3.77
C VAL A 98 -7.94 3.05 3.31
N ASP A 99 -8.71 2.02 2.98
CA ASP A 99 -8.24 0.81 2.32
C ASP A 99 -8.88 0.73 0.94
N ALA A 100 -8.08 0.48 -0.09
CA ALA A 100 -8.56 0.42 -1.46
C ALA A 100 -7.87 -0.69 -2.25
N ARG A 101 -8.59 -1.25 -3.23
CA ARG A 101 -8.10 -2.30 -4.11
C ARG A 101 -8.18 -1.85 -5.56
N GLN A 102 -7.11 -2.09 -6.32
CA GLN A 102 -7.15 -1.91 -7.77
C GLN A 102 -7.64 -3.23 -8.40
N PRO A 103 -8.80 -3.25 -9.07
CA PRO A 103 -9.45 -4.51 -9.49
C PRO A 103 -8.70 -5.26 -10.60
N GLU A 104 -8.08 -4.54 -11.54
CA GLU A 104 -7.43 -5.13 -12.73
C GLU A 104 -6.06 -5.74 -12.41
N GLN A 105 -5.21 -4.96 -11.75
CA GLN A 105 -3.83 -5.26 -11.34
C GLN A 105 -3.78 -5.96 -9.98
N ARG A 106 -4.91 -6.04 -9.26
CA ARG A 106 -5.12 -6.84 -8.04
C ARG A 106 -4.22 -6.49 -6.85
N PHE A 107 -3.59 -5.32 -6.86
CA PHE A 107 -2.88 -4.79 -5.69
C PHE A 107 -3.82 -4.01 -4.78
N ALA A 108 -3.39 -3.78 -3.55
CA ALA A 108 -4.11 -2.98 -2.57
C ALA A 108 -3.23 -1.84 -2.06
N VAL A 109 -3.87 -0.76 -1.66
CA VAL A 109 -3.25 0.38 -0.99
C VAL A 109 -3.99 0.69 0.30
N SER A 110 -3.27 1.21 1.27
CA SER A 110 -3.84 1.67 2.53
C SER A 110 -3.16 2.95 2.98
N ALA A 111 -3.92 3.83 3.60
CA ALA A 111 -3.41 5.01 4.30
C ALA A 111 -4.18 5.21 5.61
N GLU A 112 -3.46 5.38 6.71
CA GLU A 112 -4.04 5.56 8.04
C GLU A 112 -3.16 6.47 8.91
N ASP A 113 -3.74 7.12 9.93
CA ASP A 113 -2.92 7.77 10.95
C ASP A 113 -2.13 6.77 11.78
N LEU A 114 -0.89 7.15 12.08
CA LEU A 114 0.00 6.40 12.95
C LEU A 114 0.09 7.05 14.34
N ASP A 115 0.18 8.38 14.37
CA ASP A 115 0.19 9.21 15.57
C ASP A 115 -0.27 10.64 15.19
N ASP A 116 -0.15 11.62 16.08
CA ASP A 116 -0.60 13.00 15.86
C ASP A 116 0.21 13.78 14.79
N GLN A 117 1.28 13.21 14.24
CA GLN A 117 2.17 13.86 13.28
C GLN A 117 2.40 13.04 12.02
N LEU A 118 2.12 11.74 12.03
CA LEU A 118 2.45 10.82 10.96
C LEU A 118 1.22 10.06 10.46
N ILE A 119 1.19 9.86 9.15
CA ILE A 119 0.41 8.80 8.50
C ILE A 119 1.35 7.72 7.98
N VAL A 120 0.84 6.49 7.88
CA VAL A 120 1.50 5.39 7.18
C VAL A 120 0.79 5.13 5.87
N LEU A 121 1.59 4.91 4.82
CA LEU A 121 1.16 4.64 3.47
C LEU A 121 1.69 3.25 3.09
N VAL A 122 0.78 2.39 2.64
CA VAL A 122 1.10 0.99 2.36
C VAL A 122 0.67 0.63 0.95
N VAL A 123 1.51 -0.11 0.26
CA VAL A 123 1.20 -0.77 -1.01
C VAL A 123 1.47 -2.26 -0.83
N SER A 124 0.48 -3.08 -1.17
CA SER A 124 0.57 -4.55 -1.13
C SER A 124 0.32 -5.14 -2.51
N THR A 125 1.31 -5.82 -3.06
CA THR A 125 1.19 -6.44 -4.39
C THR A 125 0.39 -7.75 -4.33
N PRO A 126 -0.20 -8.20 -5.44
CA PRO A 126 -0.56 -9.61 -5.58
C PRO A 126 0.71 -10.48 -5.55
N CYS A 127 0.53 -11.79 -5.68
CA CYS A 127 1.65 -12.66 -5.99
C CYS A 127 2.24 -12.32 -7.36
N LEU A 128 3.51 -11.94 -7.38
CA LEU A 128 4.27 -11.57 -8.56
C LEU A 128 5.25 -12.68 -8.94
N LEU A 129 5.23 -13.08 -10.20
CA LEU A 129 6.22 -13.98 -10.78
C LEU A 129 7.42 -13.16 -11.29
N PRO A 130 8.68 -13.53 -10.97
CA PRO A 130 9.86 -12.93 -11.57
C PRO A 130 9.84 -13.01 -13.10
N PRO A 131 10.54 -12.10 -13.81
CA PRO A 131 10.72 -12.26 -15.25
C PRO A 131 11.44 -13.57 -15.54
N ASP A 132 11.13 -14.16 -16.70
CA ASP A 132 11.82 -15.34 -17.25
C ASP A 132 11.68 -16.64 -16.44
N VAL A 133 10.70 -16.71 -15.54
CA VAL A 133 10.36 -17.94 -14.81
C VAL A 133 8.99 -18.45 -15.25
N GLU A 134 8.90 -19.76 -15.48
CA GLU A 134 7.63 -20.45 -15.69
C GLU A 134 6.94 -20.70 -14.35
N GLN A 135 5.65 -20.39 -14.29
CA GLN A 135 4.86 -20.56 -13.07
C GLN A 135 4.68 -22.04 -12.76
N GLN A 136 5.07 -22.47 -11.56
CA GLN A 136 4.77 -23.81 -11.06
C GLN A 136 3.25 -23.97 -10.81
N GLU A 137 2.65 -25.03 -11.33
CA GLU A 137 1.24 -25.39 -11.08
C GLU A 137 1.14 -26.46 -9.98
N PHE A 138 0.06 -26.41 -9.19
CA PHE A 138 -0.30 -27.38 -8.15
C PHE A 138 -1.71 -27.90 -8.39
#